data_AF-A0AAJ5WN18-F1
#
_entry.id   AF-A0AAJ5WN18-F1
#
_cell.length_a   1.000
_cell.length_b   1.000
_cell.length_c   1.000
_cell.angle_alpha   90.00
_cell.angle_beta   90.00
_cell.angle_gamma   90.00
#
_symmetry.space_group_name_H-M   'P 1'
#
loop_
_entity.id
_entity.type
_entity.pdbx_description
1 polymer ?
#
loop_
_entity_poly.entity_id
_entity_poly.type
_entity_poly.pdbx_seq_one_letter_code
_entity_poly.pdbx_strand_id
1 'polypeptide(L)'
;MESKEIVLSLIKDELTSARLLNNLNQIGLSATDYYLQLRDTILKLMGFGNDQYADQVYSQYYQLAEEAMEQNNMSFQKNLDQHAQNIYVFLLEKQSK
;
A
#
# COMPACT_ATOMS: atom_id res chain seq x y z
N MET A 1 9.82 16.39 -7.15
CA MET A 1 10.01 16.16 -5.71
C MET A 1 8.67 15.93 -5.01
N GLU A 2 7.67 16.80 -5.24
CA GLU A 2 6.33 16.69 -4.60
C GLU A 2 5.61 15.36 -4.85
N SER A 3 5.62 14.82 -6.08
CA SER A 3 4.90 13.57 -6.38
C SER A 3 5.43 12.35 -5.63
N LYS A 4 6.74 12.27 -5.36
CA LYS A 4 7.35 11.15 -4.62
C LYS A 4 6.88 11.13 -3.17
N GLU A 5 6.95 12.28 -2.50
CA GLU A 5 6.58 12.39 -1.09
C GLU A 5 5.09 12.14 -0.88
N ILE A 6 4.25 12.61 -1.81
CA ILE A 6 2.81 12.32 -1.82
C ILE A 6 2.57 10.82 -1.95
N VAL A 7 3.19 10.15 -2.93
CA VAL A 7 3.01 8.70 -3.13
C VAL A 7 3.48 7.91 -1.91
N LEU A 8 4.64 8.25 -1.34
CA LEU A 8 5.12 7.61 -0.11
C LEU A 8 4.17 7.83 1.07
N SER A 9 3.59 9.03 1.22
CA SER A 9 2.59 9.30 2.26
C SER A 9 1.36 8.42 2.06
N LEU A 10 0.83 8.35 0.83
CA LEU A 10 -0.35 7.54 0.52
C LEU A 10 -0.10 6.04 0.75
N ILE A 11 1.07 5.52 0.40
CA ILE A 11 1.44 4.13 0.69
C ILE A 11 1.45 3.90 2.20
N LYS A 12 2.04 4.81 2.99
CA LYS A 12 2.04 4.69 4.46
C LYS A 12 0.65 4.74 5.06
N ASP A 13 -0.20 5.63 4.56
CA ASP A 13 -1.59 5.76 5.01
C ASP A 13 -2.39 4.49 4.68
N GLU A 14 -2.17 3.90 3.50
CA GLU A 14 -2.78 2.61 3.13
C GLU A 14 -2.32 1.50 4.08
N LEU A 15 -1.01 1.31 4.27
CA LEU A 15 -0.48 0.26 5.16
C LEU A 15 -1.00 0.41 6.59
N THR A 16 -1.07 1.65 7.08
CA THR A 16 -1.53 1.95 8.44
C THR A 16 -3.03 1.70 8.58
N SER A 17 -3.83 2.18 7.64
CA SER A 17 -5.28 1.98 7.64
C SER A 17 -5.62 0.50 7.45
N ALA A 18 -5.05 -0.18 6.47
CA ALA A 18 -5.28 -1.61 6.24
C ALA A 18 -4.96 -2.45 7.48
N ARG A 19 -3.83 -2.18 8.14
CA ARG A 19 -3.46 -2.86 9.40
C ARG A 19 -4.47 -2.59 10.52
N LEU A 20 -4.90 -1.34 10.68
CA LEU A 20 -5.92 -0.99 11.68
C LEU A 20 -7.23 -1.75 11.42
N LEU A 21 -7.72 -1.73 10.18
CA LEU A 21 -8.96 -2.41 9.80
C LEU A 21 -8.84 -3.92 10.00
N ASN A 22 -7.70 -4.52 9.66
CA ASN A 22 -7.43 -5.94 9.89
C ASN A 22 -7.47 -6.28 11.38
N ASN A 23 -6.83 -5.48 12.24
CA ASN A 23 -6.85 -5.68 13.68
C ASN A 23 -8.26 -5.51 14.27
N LEU A 24 -9.04 -4.53 13.80
CA LEU A 24 -10.43 -4.33 14.20
C LEU A 24 -11.32 -5.52 13.81
N ASN A 25 -11.18 -6.00 12.58
CA ASN A 25 -11.91 -7.17 12.09
C ASN A 25 -11.55 -8.43 12.89
N GLN A 26 -10.27 -8.61 13.26
CA GLN A 26 -9.82 -9.73 14.09
C GLN A 26 -10.44 -9.76 15.49
N ILE A 27 -10.77 -8.59 16.06
CA ILE A 27 -11.45 -8.49 17.37
C ILE A 27 -12.98 -8.46 17.25
N GLY A 28 -13.53 -8.71 16.05
CA GLY A 28 -14.97 -8.79 15.81
C GLY A 28 -15.66 -7.44 15.57
N LEU A 29 -14.89 -6.34 15.41
CA LEU A 29 -15.42 -5.04 15.01
C LEU A 29 -15.39 -4.94 13.49
N SER A 30 -16.56 -4.92 12.84
CA SER A 30 -16.65 -4.71 11.40
C SER A 30 -16.18 -3.30 11.06
N ALA A 31 -15.09 -3.22 10.31
CA ALA A 31 -14.53 -1.96 9.83
C ALA A 31 -14.52 -1.87 8.29
N THR A 32 -15.31 -2.72 7.62
CA THR A 32 -15.33 -2.87 6.15
C THR A 32 -15.64 -1.56 5.43
N ASP A 33 -16.49 -0.72 6.00
CA ASP A 33 -16.90 0.56 5.41
C ASP A 33 -15.80 1.64 5.44
N TYR A 34 -14.69 1.40 6.13
CA TYR A 34 -13.58 2.36 6.27
C TYR A 34 -12.41 2.10 5.33
N TYR A 35 -12.56 1.19 4.35
CA TYR A 35 -11.49 0.89 3.40
C TYR A 35 -11.27 2.05 2.42
N LEU A 36 -10.12 2.74 2.53
CA LEU A 36 -9.88 4.01 1.82
C LEU A 36 -9.52 3.86 0.32
N GLN A 37 -9.45 2.64 -0.22
CA GLN A 37 -9.08 2.34 -1.62
C GLN A 37 -7.87 3.15 -2.15
N LEU A 38 -6.90 3.46 -1.28
CA LEU A 38 -5.77 4.35 -1.60
C LEU A 38 -4.86 3.78 -2.67
N ARG A 39 -4.81 2.46 -2.82
CA ARG A 39 -4.01 1.79 -3.82
C ARG A 39 -4.36 2.18 -5.25
N ASP A 40 -5.65 2.27 -5.57
CA ASP A 40 -6.11 2.73 -6.89
C ASP A 40 -5.62 4.15 -7.16
N THR A 41 -5.68 4.99 -6.13
CA THR A 41 -5.25 6.39 -6.20
C THR A 41 -3.74 6.46 -6.43
N ILE A 42 -2.95 5.67 -5.71
CA ILE A 42 -1.49 5.57 -5.86
C ILE A 42 -1.11 5.15 -7.28
N LEU A 43 -1.74 4.09 -7.79
CA LEU A 43 -1.44 3.56 -9.13
C LEU A 43 -1.80 4.56 -10.23
N LYS A 44 -2.98 5.20 -10.14
CA LYS A 44 -3.39 6.27 -11.07
C LYS A 44 -2.44 7.46 -11.03
N LEU A 45 -2.01 7.90 -9.83
CA LEU A 45 -1.02 8.97 -9.67
C LEU A 45 0.34 8.61 -10.29
N MET A 46 0.68 7.32 -10.29
CA MET A 46 1.88 6.80 -10.93
C MET A 46 1.70 6.48 -12.43
N GLY A 47 0.54 6.80 -13.02
CA GLY A 47 0.30 6.64 -14.45
C GLY A 47 0.09 5.20 -14.90
N PHE A 48 -0.18 4.26 -14.00
CA PHE A 48 -0.66 2.93 -14.38
C PHE A 48 -2.09 3.06 -14.93
N GLY A 49 -2.29 2.63 -16.19
CA GLY A 49 -3.60 2.62 -16.85
C GLY A 49 -4.49 1.47 -16.37
N ASN A 50 -5.69 1.33 -16.94
CA ASN A 50 -6.58 0.19 -16.67
C ASN A 50 -6.40 -0.90 -17.74
N ASP A 51 -5.23 -1.55 -17.76
CA ASP A 51 -4.93 -2.67 -18.66
C ASP A 51 -4.47 -3.91 -17.89
N GLN A 52 -4.27 -5.03 -18.60
CA GLN A 52 -3.85 -6.29 -17.97
C GLN A 52 -2.49 -6.20 -17.27
N TYR A 53 -1.63 -5.25 -17.65
CA TYR A 53 -0.36 -5.03 -16.98
C TYR A 53 -0.57 -4.37 -15.62
N ALA A 54 -1.51 -3.43 -15.53
CA ALA A 54 -1.90 -2.82 -14.27
C ALA A 54 -2.47 -3.82 -13.27
N ASP A 55 -3.26 -4.82 -13.71
CA ASP A 55 -3.75 -5.89 -12.83
C ASP A 55 -2.60 -6.70 -12.19
N GLN A 56 -1.53 -6.97 -12.96
CA GLN A 56 -0.35 -7.67 -12.45
C GLN A 56 0.41 -6.82 -11.43
N VAL A 57 0.59 -5.53 -11.71
CA VAL A 57 1.21 -4.58 -10.79
C VAL A 57 0.37 -4.48 -9.51
N TYR A 58 -0.96 -4.48 -9.63
CA TYR A 58 -1.90 -4.45 -8.53
C TYR A 58 -1.75 -5.65 -7.60
N SER A 59 -1.66 -6.85 -8.18
CA SER A 59 -1.51 -8.09 -7.42
C SER A 59 -0.18 -8.14 -6.67
N GLN A 60 0.92 -7.70 -7.30
CA GLN A 60 2.23 -7.68 -6.67
C GLN A 60 2.32 -6.62 -5.58
N TYR A 61 1.72 -5.45 -5.81
CA TYR A 61 1.54 -4.44 -4.78
C TYR A 61 0.78 -5.01 -3.58
N TYR A 62 -0.33 -5.73 -3.82
CA TYR A 62 -1.14 -6.35 -2.76
C TYR A 62 -0.29 -7.25 -1.85
N GLN A 63 0.56 -8.09 -2.47
CA GLN A 63 1.45 -9.00 -1.74
C GLN A 63 2.46 -8.24 -0.87
N LEU A 64 3.12 -7.22 -1.41
CA LEU A 64 4.07 -6.39 -0.65
C LEU A 64 3.39 -5.70 0.55
N ALA A 65 2.16 -5.24 0.37
CA ALA A 65 1.39 -4.63 1.44
C ALA A 65 1.01 -5.65 2.52
N GLU A 66 0.59 -6.87 2.16
CA GLU A 66 0.31 -7.94 3.13
C GLU A 66 1.55 -8.35 3.92
N GLU A 67 2.68 -8.59 3.26
CA GLU A 67 3.95 -8.93 3.91
C GLU A 67 4.38 -7.88 4.94
N ALA A 68 4.16 -6.59 4.62
CA ALA A 68 4.43 -5.51 5.55
C ALA A 68 3.52 -5.59 6.80
N MET A 69 2.26 -6.01 6.64
CA MET A 69 1.27 -6.08 7.72
C MET A 69 1.42 -7.29 8.64
N GLU A 70 2.01 -8.40 8.18
CA GLU A 70 2.21 -9.63 8.98
C GLU A 70 3.16 -9.44 10.18
N GLN A 71 3.94 -8.36 10.20
CA GLN A 71 4.85 -8.05 11.30
C GLN A 71 4.09 -7.71 12.59
N ASN A 72 4.71 -7.93 13.76
CA ASN A 72 4.16 -7.43 15.03
C ASN A 72 4.11 -5.88 15.07
N ASN A 73 3.33 -5.29 15.98
CA ASN A 73 3.08 -3.84 16.01
C ASN A 73 4.36 -3.00 16.12
N MET A 74 5.31 -3.42 16.97
CA MET A 74 6.56 -2.68 17.18
C MET A 74 7.45 -2.72 15.92
N SER A 75 7.56 -3.89 15.30
CA SER A 75 8.31 -4.07 14.05
C SER A 75 7.68 -3.29 12.90
N PHE A 76 6.36 -3.35 12.75
CA PHE A 76 5.63 -2.61 11.71
C PHE A 76 5.90 -1.11 11.79
N GLN A 77 5.74 -0.51 12.97
CA GLN A 77 5.90 0.93 13.12
C GLN A 77 7.35 1.38 12.90
N LYS A 78 8.32 0.57 13.31
CA LYS A 78 9.74 0.83 13.04
C LYS A 78 10.09 0.73 11.56
N ASN A 79 9.43 -0.17 10.82
CA ASN A 79 9.76 -0.48 9.43
C ASN A 79 8.81 0.18 8.42
N LEU A 80 7.81 0.95 8.85
CA LEU A 80 6.78 1.52 7.98
C LEU A 80 7.37 2.33 6.82
N ASP A 81 8.33 3.20 7.11
CA ASP A 81 9.00 3.99 6.06
C ASP A 81 9.78 3.10 5.08
N GLN A 82 10.42 2.03 5.57
CA GLN A 82 11.15 1.08 4.72
C GLN A 82 10.19 0.29 3.81
N HIS A 83 9.05 -0.17 4.35
CA HIS A 83 8.03 -0.87 3.58
C HIS A 83 7.44 0.03 2.50
N ALA A 84 7.11 1.27 2.84
CA ALA A 84 6.62 2.24 1.88
C ALA A 84 7.65 2.54 0.79
N GLN A 85 8.93 2.66 1.18
CA GLN A 85 10.03 2.86 0.23
C GLN A 85 10.22 1.66 -0.71
N ASN A 86 10.09 0.43 -0.22
CA ASN A 86 10.18 -0.79 -1.03
C ASN A 86 9.06 -0.85 -2.07
N ILE A 87 7.82 -0.58 -1.65
CA ILE A 87 6.66 -0.52 -2.54
C ILE A 87 6.82 0.58 -3.60
N TYR A 88 7.29 1.76 -3.20
CA TYR A 88 7.54 2.86 -4.13
C TYR A 88 8.62 2.52 -5.17
N VAL A 89 9.73 1.90 -4.75
CA VAL A 89 10.78 1.45 -5.67
C VAL A 89 10.23 0.42 -6.66
N PHE A 90 9.48 -0.56 -6.16
CA PHE A 90 8.79 -1.54 -7.00
C PHE A 90 7.92 -0.85 -8.07
N LEU A 91 7.10 0.14 -7.69
CA LEU A 91 6.26 0.86 -8.63
C LEU A 91 7.07 1.64 -9.67
N LEU A 92 8.18 2.28 -9.29
CA LEU A 92 9.06 2.96 -10.23
C LEU A 92 9.68 2.01 -11.26
N GLU A 93 10.10 0.82 -10.83
CA GLU A 93 10.67 -0.20 -11.72
C GLU A 93 9.62 -0.69 -12.73
N LYS A 94 8.36 -0.79 -12.32
CA LYS A 94 7.24 -1.18 -13.18
C LYS A 94 6.77 -0.07 -14.13
N GLN A 95 6.90 1.19 -13.73
CA GLN A 95 6.59 2.34 -14.59
C GLN A 95 7.60 2.49 -15.74
N SER A 96 8.83 2.01 -15.55
CA SER A 96 9.92 2.13 -16.52
C SER A 96 9.91 1.05 -17.61
N LYS A 97 8.93 0.14 -17.59
CA LYS A 97 8.71 -0.92 -18.59
C LYS A 97 7.45 -0.65 -19.38
#